data_AF-A0A7W1QXJ2-F1
#
_entry.id   AF-A0A7W1QXJ2-F1
#
_cell.length_a   1.000
_cell.length_b   1.000
_cell.length_c   1.000
_cell.angle_alpha   90.00
_cell.angle_beta   90.00
_cell.angle_gamma   90.00
#
_symmetry.space_group_name_H-M   'P 1'
#
loop_
_entity.id
_entity.type
_entity.pdbx_description
1 polymer ?
#
loop_
_entity_poly.entity_id
_entity_poly.type
_entity_poly.pdbx_seq_one_letter_code
_entity_poly.pdbx_strand_id
1 'polypeptide(L)' 'MAKDVINVGGEETVVREDTAKSYRGVIWALLSVAAFIIIGAIMFFVFFGGSLGDGDMQSPKQIEEKRQ' A
#
# COMPACT_ATOMS: atom_id res chain seq x y z
N MET A 1 38.33 11.19 1.28
CA MET A 1 37.10 10.38 1.42
C MET A 1 35.94 11.33 1.67
N ALA A 2 34.93 11.34 0.79
CA ALA A 2 33.77 12.20 0.93
C ALA A 2 32.85 11.69 2.06
N LYS A 3 32.27 12.63 2.80
CA LYS A 3 31.29 12.37 3.86
C LYS A 3 29.97 12.99 3.43
N ASP A 4 28.87 12.32 3.77
CA ASP A 4 27.51 12.80 3.50
C ASP A 4 26.71 12.77 4.80
N VAL A 5 25.66 13.58 4.87
CA VAL A 5 24.81 13.72 6.05
C VAL A 5 23.52 12.92 5.81
N ILE A 6 23.19 12.05 6.76
CA ILE A 6 21.92 11.34 6.80
C ILE A 6 21.17 11.70 8.07
N ASN A 7 19.84 11.77 7.97
CA ASN A 7 18.98 11.89 9.14
C ASN A 7 18.57 10.49 9.62
N VAL A 8 18.91 10.18 10.86
CA VAL A 8 18.56 8.93 11.54
C VAL A 8 17.81 9.28 12.81
N GLY A 9 16.51 8.94 12.86
CA GLY A 9 15.71 9.16 14.06
C GLY A 9 15.54 10.63 14.47
N GLY A 10 15.69 11.58 13.54
CA GLY A 10 15.61 13.02 13.81
C GLY A 10 16.96 13.68 14.02
N GLU A 11 18.05 12.91 14.17
CA GLU A 11 19.40 13.43 14.34
C GLU A 11 20.20 13.40 13.03
N GLU A 12 20.93 14.47 12.75
CA GLU A 12 21.83 14.55 11.61
C GLU A 12 23.16 13.87 11.94
N THR A 13 23.46 12.77 11.26
CA THR A 13 24.71 12.01 11.44
C THR A 13 25.57 12.10 10.18
N VAL A 14 26.83 12.46 10.38
CA VAL A 14 27.83 12.50 9.29
C VAL A 14 28.40 11.10 9.09
N VAL A 15 28.13 10.50 7.93
CA VAL A 15 28.58 9.15 7.58
C VAL A 15 29.43 9.17 6.33
N ARG A 16 30.03 8.03 6.00
CA ARG A 16 30.70 7.84 4.71
C ARG A 16 29.67 7.84 3.59
N GLU A 17 30.05 8.36 2.41
CA GLU A 17 29.19 8.39 1.23
C GLU A 17 28.61 7.01 0.87
N ASP A 18 29.40 5.95 0.95
CA ASP A 18 28.96 4.57 0.71
C ASP A 18 27.76 4.19 1.60
N THR A 19 27.85 4.55 2.88
CA THR A 19 26.81 4.28 3.89
C THR A 19 25.56 5.11 3.62
N ALA A 20 25.71 6.39 3.24
CA ALA A 20 24.60 7.25 2.91
C ALA A 20 23.82 6.75 1.68
N LYS A 21 24.53 6.27 0.65
CA LYS A 21 23.93 5.70 -0.55
C LYS A 21 23.18 4.40 -0.24
N SER A 22 23.77 3.50 0.55
CA SER A 22 23.09 2.29 1.02
C SER A 22 21.84 2.62 1.84
N TYR A 23 21.91 3.59 2.75
CA TYR A 23 20.78 4.02 3.57
C TYR A 23 19.60 4.51 2.72
N ARG A 24 19.86 5.38 1.74
CA ARG A 24 18.82 5.81 0.79
C ARG A 24 18.25 4.64 0.00
N GLY A 25 19.09 3.70 -0.45
CA GLY A 25 18.65 2.50 -1.15
C GLY A 25 17.68 1.62 -0.34
N VAL A 26 17.96 1.43 0.95
CA VAL A 26 17.09 0.67 1.86
C VAL A 26 15.74 1.35 2.04
N ILE A 27 15.72 2.68 2.18
CA ILE A 27 14.47 3.46 2.28
C ILE A 27 13.61 3.25 1.03
N TRP A 28 14.19 3.37 -0.16
CA TRP A 28 13.45 3.14 -1.41
C TRP A 28 12.94 1.71 -1.52
N ALA A 29 13.73 0.71 -1.14
CA ALA A 29 13.29 -0.68 -1.12
C ALA A 29 12.09 -0.89 -0.17
N LEU A 30 12.14 -0.33 1.05
CA LEU A 30 11.03 -0.39 1.99
C LEU A 30 9.77 0.29 1.45
N LEU A 31 9.91 1.46 0.83
CA LEU A 31 8.80 2.17 0.19
C LEU A 31 8.19 1.35 -0.95
N SER A 32 8.99 0.70 -1.77
CA SER A 32 8.50 -0.18 -2.85
C SER A 32 7.73 -1.39 -2.32
N VAL A 33 8.22 -2.03 -1.25
CA VAL A 33 7.52 -3.16 -0.61
C VAL A 33 6.20 -2.69 0.01
N ALA A 34 6.20 -1.56 0.71
CA ALA A 34 4.98 -0.99 1.29
C ALA A 34 3.94 -0.64 0.21
N ALA A 35 4.37 -0.01 -0.89
CA ALA A 35 3.51 0.31 -2.02
C ALA A 35 2.91 -0.97 -2.66
N PHE A 36 3.71 -2.02 -2.84
CA PHE A 36 3.23 -3.29 -3.36
C PHE A 36 2.14 -3.91 -2.48
N ILE A 37 2.33 -3.91 -1.16
CA ILE A 37 1.34 -4.41 -0.20
C ILE A 37 0.04 -3.61 -0.27
N ILE A 38 0.13 -2.28 -0.31
CA ILE A 38 -1.04 -1.39 -0.40
C ILE A 38 -1.82 -1.66 -1.70
N ILE A 39 -1.13 -1.74 -2.84
CA ILE A 39 -1.75 -2.02 -4.13
C ILE A 39 -2.42 -3.40 -4.11
N GLY A 40 -1.72 -4.42 -3.60
CA GLY A 40 -2.28 -5.77 -3.46
C GLY A 40 -3.53 -5.80 -2.60
N ALA A 41 -3.53 -5.07 -1.47
CA ALA A 41 -4.70 -4.93 -0.61
C ALA A 41 -5.87 -4.24 -1.33
N ILE A 42 -5.61 -3.13 -2.04
CA ILE A 42 -6.64 -2.43 -2.83
C ILE A 42 -7.23 -3.38 -3.88
N MET A 43 -6.38 -4.07 -4.64
CA MET A 43 -6.84 -5.04 -5.64
C MET A 43 -7.68 -6.15 -5.02
N PHE A 44 -7.27 -6.68 -3.86
CA PHE A 44 -8.04 -7.68 -3.12
C PHE A 44 -9.43 -7.14 -2.75
N PHE A 45 -9.52 -5.97 -2.12
CA PHE A 45 -10.81 -5.41 -1.70
C PHE A 45 -11.69 -4.96 -2.87
N VAL A 46 -11.12 -4.44 -3.96
CA VAL A 46 -11.88 -4.08 -5.16
C VAL A 46 -12.42 -5.34 -5.84
N PHE A 47 -11.60 -6.38 -5.98
CA PHE A 47 -12.01 -7.62 -6.61
C PHE A 47 -13.05 -8.38 -5.78
N PHE A 48 -12.81 -8.55 -4.48
CA PHE A 48 -13.75 -9.25 -3.59
C PHE A 48 -14.98 -8.40 -3.25
N GLY A 49 -14.84 -7.09 -3.08
CA GLY A 49 -15.97 -6.20 -2.85
C GLY A 49 -16.88 -6.09 -4.08
N GLY A 50 -16.29 -6.06 -5.28
CA GLY A 50 -17.03 -6.11 -6.54
C GLY A 50 -17.73 -7.46 -6.76
N SER A 51 -17.05 -8.58 -6.48
CA SER A 51 -17.64 -9.92 -6.66
C SER A 51 -18.75 -10.24 -5.64
N LEU A 52 -18.69 -9.66 -4.43
CA LEU A 52 -19.76 -9.76 -3.44
C LEU A 52 -20.92 -8.79 -3.72
N GLY A 53 -20.67 -7.68 -4.42
CA GLY A 53 -21.69 -6.70 -4.80
C GLY A 53 -22.51 -7.08 -6.04
N ASP A 54 -22.00 -7.99 -6.88
CA ASP A 54 -22.69 -8.50 -8.08
C ASP A 54 -23.61 -9.70 -7.77
N GLY A 55 -23.59 -10.18 -6.53
CA GLY A 55 -24.64 -11.05 -6.01
C GLY A 55 -25.89 -10.22 -5.78
N ASP A 56 -26.78 -10.20 -6.77
CA ASP A 56 -28.15 -9.69 -6.76
C ASP A 56 -28.73 -9.73 -5.33
N MET A 57 -28.51 -8.65 -4.57
CA MET A 57 -29.16 -8.46 -3.28
C MET A 57 -30.58 -8.03 -3.62
N GLN A 58 -31.39 -8.99 -4.10
CA GLN A 58 -32.82 -8.84 -4.19
C GLN A 58 -33.29 -8.56 -2.78
N SER A 59 -33.44 -7.28 -2.48
CA SER A 59 -34.18 -6.83 -1.32
C SER A 59 -35.52 -7.57 -1.34
N PRO A 60 -35.98 -8.14 -0.21
CA PRO A 60 -37.23 -8.90 -0.16
C PRO A 60 -38.43 -8.15 -0.77
N LYS A 61 -38.37 -6.80 -0.83
CA LYS A 61 -39.35 -5.97 -1.54
C LYS A 61 -39.44 -6.24 -3.06
N GLN A 62 -38.33 -6.52 -3.73
CA GLN A 62 -38.30 -6.74 -5.19
C GLN A 62 -38.89 -8.11 -5.59
N ILE A 63 -38.85 -9.08 -4.67
CA ILE A 63 -39.42 -10.42 -4.87
C ILE A 63 -40.96 -10.37 -4.75
N GLU A 64 -41.50 -9.52 -3.88
CA GLU A 64 -42.94 -9.34 -3.70
C GLU A 64 -43.60 -8.62 -4.89
N GLU A 65 -42.94 -7.61 -5.47
CA GLU A 65 -43.46 -6.83 -6.59
C GLU A 65 -43.52 -7.63 -7.90
N LYS A 66 -42.63 -8.62 -8.08
CA LYS A 66 -42.61 -9.50 -9.26
C LYS A 66 -43.64 -10.63 -9.19
N ARG A 67 -44.31 -10.81 -8.04
CA ARG A 67 -45.29 -11.89 -7.79
C ARG A 67 -46.74 -11.42 -7.86
N GLN A 68 -46.98 -10.11 -7.93
CA GLN A 68 -48.28 -9.51 -8.24
C GLN A 68 -48.42 -9.28 -9.75
#